data_AF-A0A959ABR6-F1
#
_entry.id   AF-A0A959ABR6-F1
#
_cell.length_a   1.000
_cell.length_b   1.000
_cell.length_c   1.000
_cell.angle_alpha   90.00
_cell.angle_beta   90.00
_cell.angle_gamma   90.00
#
_symmetry.space_group_name_H-M   'P 1'
#
loop_
_entity.id
_entity.type
_entity.pdbx_description
1 polymer ?
#
loop_
_entity_poly.entity_id
_entity_poly.type
_entity_poly.pdbx_seq_one_letter_code
_entity_poly.pdbx_strand_id
1 'polypeptide(L)'
;AAAGKKFNIGEKAELGRGDFNLFYNEMVYTNITALISAEEQQMVYSAFCTPNFLRSTDKRLCGYTNDWFNGIFSKSSRFSGEAEKLRDWYFREMDMKIARQRQRIERYIEENYGELS
;
A
#
# COMPACT_ATOMS: atom_id res chain seq x y z
N ALA A 1 0.98 10.76 15.34
CA ALA A 1 1.91 10.38 14.25
C ALA A 1 1.81 11.43 13.14
N ALA A 2 2.60 12.51 13.22
CA ALA A 2 2.45 13.67 12.33
C ALA A 2 3.49 13.74 11.20
N ALA A 3 4.61 13.00 11.30
CA ALA A 3 5.76 13.21 10.42
C ALA A 3 5.85 12.26 9.20
N GLY A 4 5.06 11.19 9.13
CA GLY A 4 5.06 10.26 7.98
C GLY A 4 6.39 9.57 7.66
N LYS A 5 7.44 9.77 8.48
CA LYS A 5 8.79 9.24 8.27
C LYS A 5 9.14 8.24 9.36
N LYS A 6 9.88 7.18 9.00
CA LYS A 6 10.51 6.29 9.98
C LYS A 6 11.73 7.00 10.58
N PHE A 7 11.87 6.93 11.90
CA PHE A 7 12.99 7.47 12.67
C PHE A 7 13.47 6.39 13.64
N ASN A 8 14.75 6.43 14.04
CA ASN A 8 15.25 5.44 14.99
C ASN A 8 14.64 5.64 16.38
N ILE A 9 14.66 4.58 17.18
CA ILE A 9 14.22 4.64 18.58
C ILE A 9 15.09 5.66 19.31
N GLY A 10 14.48 6.73 19.82
CA GLY A 10 15.15 7.83 20.52
C GLY A 10 15.46 9.05 19.66
N GLU A 11 15.26 9.00 18.33
CA GLU A 11 15.38 10.17 17.46
C GLU A 11 14.08 10.95 17.36
N LYS A 12 14.18 12.27 17.18
CA LYS A 12 13.02 13.10 16.86
C LYS A 12 12.51 12.74 15.46
N ALA A 13 11.19 12.76 15.28
CA ALA A 13 10.55 12.43 14.01
C ALA A 13 11.00 13.34 12.83
N GLU A 14 11.48 14.55 13.15
CA GLU A 14 12.09 15.52 12.24
C GLU A 14 13.39 15.01 11.57
N LEU A 15 14.10 14.08 12.22
CA LEU A 15 15.35 13.47 11.75
C LEU A 15 15.13 12.21 10.92
N GLY A 16 13.87 11.83 10.66
CA GLY A 16 13.53 10.65 9.88
C GLY A 16 14.20 10.67 8.51
N ARG A 17 14.98 9.62 8.21
CA ARG A 17 15.74 9.50 6.96
C ARG A 17 14.90 8.80 5.90
N GLY A 18 14.90 9.35 4.69
CA GLY A 18 14.24 8.79 3.51
C GLY A 18 12.90 9.45 3.18
N ASP A 19 12.69 9.68 1.89
CA ASP A 19 11.40 10.15 1.37
C ASP A 19 10.47 8.96 1.18
N PHE A 20 9.28 9.05 1.77
CA PHE A 20 8.24 8.04 1.61
C PHE A 20 7.15 8.55 0.68
N ASN A 21 7.00 7.86 -0.45
CA ASN A 21 5.99 8.18 -1.43
C ASN A 21 5.02 7.02 -1.60
N LEU A 22 3.78 7.24 -1.16
CA LEU A 22 2.70 6.29 -1.34
C LEU A 22 1.92 6.69 -2.59
N PHE A 23 1.65 5.72 -3.44
CA PHE A 23 0.84 5.88 -4.64
C PHE A 23 -0.34 4.92 -4.57
N TYR A 24 -1.54 5.43 -4.83
CA TYR A 24 -2.75 4.64 -4.92
C TYR A 24 -3.16 4.47 -6.37
N ASN A 25 -3.53 3.24 -6.73
CA ASN A 25 -3.96 2.90 -8.07
C ASN A 25 -5.00 1.77 -7.99
N GLU A 26 -6.11 1.90 -8.72
CA GLU A 26 -7.23 0.94 -8.71
C GLU A 26 -7.02 -0.24 -9.68
N MET A 27 -5.77 -0.64 -9.98
CA MET A 27 -5.55 -1.82 -10.80
C MET A 27 -5.95 -3.10 -10.07
N VAL A 28 -6.74 -3.92 -10.77
CA VAL A 28 -7.40 -5.13 -10.25
C VAL A 28 -6.43 -6.30 -10.03
N TYR A 29 -5.26 -6.30 -10.68
CA TYR A 29 -4.26 -7.37 -10.59
C TYR A 29 -2.84 -6.82 -10.54
N THR A 30 -2.28 -6.67 -9.35
CA THR A 30 -0.84 -6.42 -9.18
C THR A 30 -0.24 -7.53 -8.34
N ASN A 31 0.80 -8.17 -8.88
CA ASN A 31 1.63 -9.08 -8.12
C ASN A 31 2.43 -8.26 -7.08
N ILE A 32 2.75 -8.84 -5.93
CA ILE A 32 3.60 -8.18 -4.93
C ILE A 32 5.02 -8.17 -5.49
N THR A 33 5.48 -6.99 -5.89
CA THR A 33 6.81 -6.80 -6.49
C THR A 33 7.53 -5.65 -5.82
N ALA A 34 8.82 -5.83 -5.57
CA ALA A 34 9.73 -4.80 -5.08
C ALA A 34 10.93 -4.69 -6.01
N LEU A 35 11.28 -3.46 -6.38
CA LEU A 35 12.52 -3.14 -7.09
C LEU A 35 13.42 -2.36 -6.12
N ILE A 36 14.63 -2.87 -5.91
CA ILE A 36 15.68 -2.21 -5.15
C ILE A 36 16.71 -1.71 -6.15
N SER A 37 17.00 -0.41 -6.10
CA SER A 37 18.03 0.23 -6.91
C SER A 37 19.13 0.78 -6.01
N ALA A 38 20.35 0.27 -6.18
CA ALA A 38 21.58 0.81 -5.62
C ALA A 38 22.49 1.27 -6.77
N GLU A 39 23.50 2.10 -6.48
CA GLU A 39 24.39 2.69 -7.50
C GLU A 39 25.00 1.64 -8.44
N GLU A 40 25.39 0.48 -7.91
CA GLU A 40 26.08 -0.56 -8.67
C GLU A 40 25.15 -1.69 -9.15
N GLN A 41 23.96 -1.82 -8.56
CA GLN A 41 23.11 -3.00 -8.80
C GLN A 41 21.63 -2.73 -8.58
N GLN A 42 20.81 -3.33 -9.45
CA GLN A 42 19.37 -3.42 -9.27
C GLN A 42 18.94 -4.86 -8.97
N MET A 43 17.87 -4.99 -8.21
CA MET A 43 17.34 -6.29 -7.80
C MET A 43 15.83 -6.26 -7.72
N VAL A 44 15.19 -7.24 -8.34
CA VAL A 44 13.74 -7.43 -8.31
C VAL A 44 13.42 -8.59 -7.40
N TYR A 45 12.41 -8.38 -6.56
CA TYR A 45 11.71 -9.41 -5.81
C TYR A 45 10.27 -9.45 -6.31
N SER A 46 9.80 -10.60 -6.75
CA SER A 46 8.39 -10.78 -7.15
C SER A 46 7.82 -11.97 -6.42
N ALA A 47 6.62 -11.82 -5.86
CA ALA A 47 5.94 -12.94 -5.24
C ALA A 47 5.66 -14.01 -6.29
N PHE A 48 5.95 -15.26 -5.93
CA PHE A 48 5.63 -16.44 -6.73
C PHE A 48 4.44 -17.17 -6.10
N CYS A 49 4.54 -17.46 -4.80
CA CYS A 49 3.43 -17.90 -3.98
C CYS A 49 3.66 -17.39 -2.56
N THR A 50 3.01 -16.27 -2.19
CA THR A 50 3.23 -15.62 -0.89
C THR A 50 3.15 -16.65 0.25
N PRO A 51 4.19 -16.78 1.10
CA PRO A 51 5.27 -15.81 1.32
C PRO A 51 6.55 -15.99 0.47
N ASN A 52 6.57 -16.89 -0.51
CA ASN A 52 7.75 -17.15 -1.34
C ASN A 52 7.92 -16.09 -2.45
N PHE A 53 9.15 -15.58 -2.55
CA PHE A 53 9.56 -14.59 -3.54
C PHE A 53 10.64 -15.14 -4.46
N LEU A 54 10.55 -14.81 -5.74
CA LEU A 54 11.66 -14.94 -6.68
C LEU A 54 12.50 -13.67 -6.61
N ARG A 55 13.82 -13.85 -6.50
CA ARG A 55 14.80 -12.78 -6.53
C ARG A 55 15.61 -12.88 -7.81
N SER A 56 15.81 -11.76 -8.49
CA SER A 56 16.68 -11.69 -9.67
C SER A 56 17.39 -10.35 -9.75
N THR A 57 18.59 -10.40 -10.32
CA THR A 57 19.44 -9.23 -10.60
C THR A 57 19.72 -9.12 -12.10
N ASP A 58 18.98 -9.87 -12.92
CA ASP A 58 19.06 -9.79 -14.37
C ASP A 58 18.68 -8.38 -14.84
N LYS A 59 19.56 -7.77 -15.62
CA LYS A 59 19.40 -6.37 -16.04
C LYS A 59 18.15 -6.14 -16.88
N ARG A 60 17.72 -7.12 -17.68
CA ARG A 60 16.53 -6.99 -18.52
C ARG A 60 15.27 -7.02 -17.67
N LEU A 61 15.22 -7.94 -16.69
CA LEU A 61 14.10 -8.01 -15.75
C LEU A 61 14.02 -6.76 -14.87
N CYS A 62 15.15 -6.26 -14.35
CA CYS A 62 15.20 -5.02 -13.58
C CYS A 62 14.72 -3.83 -14.41
N GLY A 63 15.21 -3.69 -15.64
CA GLY A 63 14.79 -2.63 -16.57
C GLY A 63 13.29 -2.69 -16.88
N TYR A 64 12.78 -3.86 -17.24
CA TYR A 64 11.36 -4.08 -17.46
C TYR A 64 10.51 -3.71 -16.25
N THR A 65 10.94 -4.11 -15.05
CA THR A 65 10.20 -3.84 -13.80
C THR A 65 10.19 -2.35 -13.48
N ASN A 66 11.29 -1.65 -13.74
CA ASN A 66 11.39 -0.20 -13.60
C ASN A 66 10.45 0.54 -14.55
N ASP A 67 10.44 0.15 -15.83
CA ASP A 67 9.56 0.76 -16.84
C ASP A 67 8.09 0.50 -16.53
N TRP A 68 7.77 -0.72 -16.08
CA TRP A 68 6.45 -1.09 -15.60
C TRP A 68 6.02 -0.22 -14.41
N PHE A 69 6.87 -0.05 -13.39
CA PHE A 69 6.61 0.84 -12.25
C PHE A 69 6.37 2.29 -12.68
N ASN A 70 7.18 2.83 -13.60
CA ASN A 70 6.96 4.18 -14.14
C ASN A 70 5.59 4.30 -14.82
N GLY A 71 5.17 3.27 -15.56
CA GLY A 71 3.84 3.17 -16.14
C GLY A 71 2.73 3.18 -15.07
N ILE A 72 2.90 2.46 -13.96
CA ILE A 72 1.97 2.46 -12.83
C ILE A 72 1.92 3.85 -12.19
N PHE A 73 3.07 4.44 -11.89
CA PHE A 73 3.14 5.74 -11.23
C PHE A 73 2.44 6.83 -12.04
N SER A 74 2.61 6.83 -13.37
CA SER A 74 1.94 7.78 -14.27
C SER A 74 0.41 7.71 -14.24
N LYS A 75 -0.16 6.56 -13.85
CA LYS A 75 -1.62 6.32 -13.76
C LYS A 75 -2.11 6.27 -12.32
N SER A 76 -1.25 6.58 -11.35
CA SER A 76 -1.56 6.51 -9.92
C SER A 76 -1.76 7.89 -9.34
N SER A 77 -2.58 7.97 -8.29
CA SER A 77 -2.69 9.18 -7.49
C SER A 77 -1.70 9.10 -6.34
N ARG A 78 -0.77 10.05 -6.26
CA ARG A 78 0.18 10.14 -5.15
C ARG A 78 -0.55 10.54 -3.87
N PHE A 79 -0.40 9.77 -2.80
CA PHE A 79 -1.00 10.02 -1.48
C PHE A 79 -0.07 10.81 -0.54
N SER A 80 1.24 10.87 -0.81
CA SER A 80 2.18 11.67 -0.03
C SER A 80 2.24 13.13 -0.53
N GLY A 81 2.07 14.10 0.36
CA GLY A 81 2.19 15.54 0.05
C GLY A 81 0.86 16.21 -0.32
N GLU A 82 0.58 16.37 -1.62
CA GLU A 82 -0.49 17.22 -2.19
C GLU A 82 -1.92 16.66 -2.07
N ALA A 83 -2.08 15.42 -1.61
CA ALA A 83 -3.34 14.68 -1.70
C ALA A 83 -4.02 14.43 -0.35
N GLU A 84 -3.90 15.35 0.62
CA GLU A 84 -4.60 15.21 1.91
C GLU A 84 -6.10 15.00 1.73
N LYS A 85 -6.73 15.75 0.81
CA LYS A 85 -8.16 15.59 0.50
C LYS A 85 -8.50 14.20 -0.05
N LEU A 86 -7.62 13.63 -0.88
CA LEU A 86 -7.84 12.30 -1.46
C LEU A 86 -7.59 11.20 -0.42
N ARG A 87 -6.58 11.38 0.44
CA ARG A 87 -6.28 10.51 1.57
C ARG A 87 -7.46 10.49 2.56
N ASP A 88 -7.98 11.66 2.92
CA ASP A 88 -9.11 11.79 3.81
C ASP A 88 -10.38 11.20 3.20
N TRP A 89 -10.61 11.43 1.90
CA TRP A 89 -11.69 10.77 1.16
C TRP A 89 -11.54 9.24 1.16
N TYR A 90 -10.35 8.72 0.91
CA TYR A 90 -10.07 7.28 0.86
C TYR A 90 -10.31 6.60 2.21
N PHE A 91 -9.77 7.16 3.30
CA PHE A 91 -10.00 6.61 4.64
C PHE A 91 -11.45 6.72 5.07
N ARG A 92 -12.12 7.84 4.74
CA ARG A 92 -13.57 7.97 4.95
C ARG A 92 -14.38 6.91 4.20
N GLU A 93 -14.00 6.62 2.95
CA GLU A 93 -14.65 5.57 2.15
C GLU A 93 -14.43 4.18 2.77
N MET A 94 -13.24 3.89 3.31
CA MET A 94 -12.98 2.67 4.07
C MET A 94 -13.84 2.59 5.33
N ASP A 95 -13.93 3.67 6.11
CA ASP A 95 -14.75 3.72 7.33
C ASP A 95 -16.22 3.47 7.03
N MET A 96 -16.75 4.07 5.95
CA MET A 96 -18.13 3.84 5.50
C MET A 96 -18.36 2.38 5.09
N LYS A 97 -17.40 1.75 4.40
CA LYS A 97 -17.48 0.33 4.04
C LYS A 97 -17.49 -0.56 5.28
N ILE A 98 -16.61 -0.28 6.25
CA ILE A 98 -16.56 -1.02 7.53
C ILE A 98 -17.88 -0.88 8.27
N ALA A 99 -18.40 0.35 8.42
CA ALA A 99 -19.67 0.62 9.09
C ALA A 99 -20.84 -0.13 8.41
N ARG A 100 -20.89 -0.13 7.07
CA ARG A 100 -21.91 -0.85 6.31
C ARG A 100 -21.82 -2.36 6.54
N GLN A 101 -20.63 -2.95 6.54
CA GLN A 101 -20.48 -4.39 6.81
C GLN A 101 -20.85 -4.74 8.25
N ARG A 102 -20.45 -3.90 9.21
CA ARG A 102 -20.83 -4.07 10.62
C ARG A 102 -22.35 -4.08 10.79
N GLN A 103 -23.05 -3.13 10.17
CA GLN A 103 -24.52 -3.07 10.24
C GLN A 103 -25.19 -4.30 9.62
N ARG A 104 -24.61 -4.86 8.54
CA ARG A 104 -25.11 -6.12 7.95
C ARG A 104 -24.94 -7.31 8.90
N ILE A 105 -23.80 -7.37 9.60
CA ILE A 105 -23.52 -8.41 10.60
C ILE A 105 -24.46 -8.27 11.80
N GLU A 106 -24.67 -7.05 12.31
CA GLU A 106 -25.57 -6.78 13.44
C GLU A 106 -27.01 -7.19 13.09
N ARG A 107 -27.52 -6.81 11.91
CA ARG A 107 -28.84 -7.28 11.44
C ARG A 107 -28.93 -8.79 11.32
N TYR A 108 -27.90 -9.44 10.77
CA TYR A 108 -27.87 -10.90 10.67
C TYR A 108 -27.93 -11.57 12.05
N ILE A 109 -27.26 -11.00 13.05
CA ILE A 109 -27.30 -11.50 14.43
C ILE A 109 -28.69 -11.30 15.04
N GLU A 110 -29.30 -10.12 14.88
CA GLU A 110 -30.66 -9.84 15.37
C GLU A 110 -31.71 -10.77 14.74
N GLU A 111 -31.65 -10.99 13.43
CA GLU A 111 -32.59 -11.84 12.69
C GLU A 111 -32.46 -13.33 13.05
N ASN A 112 -31.27 -13.80 13.44
CA ASN A 112 -31.02 -15.23 13.69
C ASN A 112 -30.88 -15.61 15.18
N TYR A 113 -30.63 -14.63 16.06
CA TYR A 113 -30.36 -14.86 17.49
C TYR A 113 -31.10 -13.88 18.41
N GLY A 114 -31.88 -12.94 17.89
CA GLY A 114 -32.61 -11.93 18.67
C GLY A 114 -33.91 -12.41 19.34
N GLU A 115 -34.44 -13.59 18.99
CA GLU A 115 -35.67 -14.14 19.60
C GLU A 115 -35.44 -14.93 20.91
N LEU A 116 -34.21 -14.96 21.45
CA LEU A 116 -33.86 -15.74 22.65
C LEU A 116 -33.71 -14.91 23.94
N SER A 117 -34.23 -13.68 24.00
CA SER A 117 -34.38 -12.91 25.25
C SER A 117 -35.84 -12.67 25.59
#